data_AF-A0A914MSB0-F1
#
_entry.id   AF-A0A914MSB0-F1
#
_cell.length_a   1.000
_cell.length_b   1.000
_cell.length_c   1.000
_cell.angle_alpha   90.00
_cell.angle_beta   90.00
_cell.angle_gamma   90.00
#
_symmetry.space_group_name_H-M   'P 1'
#
loop_
_entity.id
_entity.type
_entity.pdbx_description
1 polymer ?
#
loop_
_entity_poly.entity_id
_entity_poly.type
_entity_poly.pdbx_seq_one_letter_code
_entity_poly.pdbx_strand_id
1 'polypeptide(L)'
;MSFNNGQTAPSANKRARFLIRDILPHLFNDVQSGAGANTLKNYYRQIDYETDYSSKFKMMKTTGKFIIEKIPGNPEELLREIIQQCMDKTIEEAKNKSIEPECMGALISSQLLDNDIWIPIRKIEEDTIDNILNRFQLVAQSKIEKGSLIGQPFTIAIQTLGISSLPRTKSIRGRAPQATTSNLENSSCLIKIDNPNNLCLFYALEIARKYFTKELGARWNFTRYMQNKKRQMEDVFELLNTARIPQNLLEYDAVEFVPTVVDFWNNKYNDAGFKFKVFIFGNDSEKPKFTYGNENFNIPITILHTNNHFDGIKNVGGMFGLRVKYCFTCEKKFRKSKEHDLRCKSLCRFCGRIGSDRPCVATGDFFKKCDECGKNI
;
A
#
# COMPACT_ATOMS: atom_id res chain seq x y z
N MET A 1 42.70 20.46 57.06
CA MET A 1 43.02 19.02 57.19
C MET A 1 41.69 18.28 57.11
N SER A 2 41.36 17.41 56.16
CA SER A 2 42.17 16.57 55.28
C SER A 2 41.42 16.27 53.97
N PHE A 3 42.19 16.03 52.93
CA PHE A 3 41.80 15.45 51.64
C PHE A 3 41.45 13.95 51.80
N ASN A 4 40.47 13.42 51.06
CA ASN A 4 40.65 12.68 49.79
C ASN A 4 39.50 11.70 49.47
N ASN A 5 39.05 11.80 48.21
CA ASN A 5 38.75 10.74 47.22
C ASN A 5 37.82 9.56 47.53
N GLY A 6 36.76 9.48 46.72
CA GLY A 6 35.95 8.28 46.53
C GLY A 6 35.09 8.33 45.28
N GLN A 7 35.73 8.23 44.11
CA GLN A 7 35.25 7.59 42.87
C GLN A 7 33.84 7.96 42.35
N THR A 8 33.84 8.77 41.29
CA THR A 8 32.77 8.82 40.28
C THR A 8 32.54 7.43 39.69
N ALA A 9 31.41 6.81 40.00
CA ALA A 9 30.93 5.65 39.26
C ALA A 9 30.65 6.05 37.79
N PRO A 10 31.12 5.28 36.79
CA PRO A 10 30.74 5.51 35.41
C PRO A 10 29.25 5.22 35.27
N SER A 11 28.48 6.22 34.82
CA SER A 11 27.05 6.03 34.56
C SER A 11 26.89 4.88 33.56
N ALA A 12 26.13 3.86 33.94
CA ALA A 12 25.84 2.72 33.11
C ALA A 12 25.21 3.15 31.78
N ASN A 13 26.00 2.98 30.70
CA ASN A 13 25.61 2.81 29.30
C ASN A 13 24.24 3.38 28.90
N LYS A 14 24.22 4.69 28.65
CA LYS A 14 23.30 5.27 27.67
C LYS A 14 23.56 4.57 26.34
N ARG A 15 22.74 3.56 26.00
CA ARG A 15 22.79 2.92 24.68
C ARG A 15 22.59 3.99 23.61
N ALA A 16 23.55 4.03 22.67
CA ALA A 16 23.55 4.95 21.55
C ALA A 16 22.24 4.84 20.75
N ARG A 17 21.66 6.00 20.46
CA ARG A 17 20.42 6.17 19.70
C ARG A 17 20.80 6.16 18.21
N PHE A 18 20.01 5.49 17.37
CA PHE A 18 20.34 5.33 15.95
C PHE A 18 19.45 6.19 15.03
N LEU A 19 20.10 6.79 14.03
CA LEU A 19 19.59 7.53 12.89
C LEU A 19 20.36 7.11 11.63
N ILE A 20 19.77 7.24 10.43
CA ILE A 20 20.50 6.99 9.15
C ILE A 20 21.58 8.04 8.84
N ARG A 21 21.67 9.11 9.63
CA ARG A 21 22.87 9.95 9.70
C ARG A 21 24.06 9.27 10.39
N ASP A 22 23.85 8.20 11.15
CA ASP A 22 24.94 7.42 11.77
C ASP A 22 25.60 6.45 10.78
N ILE A 23 25.13 6.48 9.53
CA ILE A 23 25.70 5.89 8.32
C ILE A 23 26.41 6.99 7.49
N LEU A 24 26.19 8.29 7.76
CA LEU A 24 26.87 9.37 7.05
C LEU A 24 27.39 10.41 8.05
N PRO A 25 28.64 10.28 8.55
CA PRO A 25 29.22 11.37 9.31
C PRO A 25 29.59 12.49 8.33
N HIS A 26 28.82 13.58 8.35
CA HIS A 26 29.33 14.85 7.84
C HIS A 26 30.61 15.19 8.62
N LEU A 27 31.71 15.34 7.88
CA LEU A 27 32.75 16.35 8.07
C LEU A 27 33.23 16.58 9.52
N PHE A 28 34.49 16.17 9.76
CA PHE A 28 35.41 16.55 10.85
C PHE A 28 35.23 15.88 12.22
N ASN A 29 35.88 14.72 12.41
CA ASN A 29 37.18 14.59 13.10
C ASN A 29 37.34 13.20 13.73
N ASP A 30 38.38 12.52 13.24
CA ASP A 30 39.16 11.42 13.79
C ASP A 30 38.52 10.04 14.06
N VAL A 31 39.31 9.04 13.61
CA VAL A 31 39.35 7.60 13.97
C VAL A 31 38.39 6.70 13.16
N GLN A 32 38.78 5.79 12.26
CA GLN A 32 40.07 5.23 11.83
C GLN A 32 39.91 4.86 10.35
N SER A 33 40.63 5.55 9.47
CA SER A 33 40.81 5.18 8.07
C SER A 33 41.66 3.91 8.00
N GLY A 34 41.00 2.76 7.98
CA GLY A 34 41.60 1.51 7.53
C GLY A 34 41.86 1.60 6.03
N ALA A 35 43.05 2.07 5.65
CA ALA A 35 43.58 1.98 4.31
C ALA A 35 43.73 0.50 3.94
N GLY A 36 42.75 -0.03 3.21
CA GLY A 36 42.79 -1.35 2.61
C GLY A 36 41.62 -1.45 1.66
N ALA A 37 41.91 -1.80 0.40
CA ALA A 37 40.92 -2.14 -0.62
C ALA A 37 40.17 -3.42 -0.22
N ASN A 38 39.42 -3.35 0.88
CA ASN A 38 38.57 -4.41 1.37
C ASN A 38 37.29 -4.34 0.55
N THR A 39 37.07 -5.37 -0.27
CA THR A 39 35.80 -5.62 -0.96
C THR A 39 34.65 -5.45 0.04
N LEU A 40 33.68 -4.59 -0.28
CA LEU A 40 32.53 -4.24 0.57
C LEU A 40 31.74 -5.47 1.06
N LYS A 41 31.87 -6.61 0.37
CA LYS A 41 31.45 -7.96 0.80
C LYS A 41 31.95 -8.40 2.19
N ASN A 42 33.00 -7.78 2.73
CA ASN A 42 33.51 -8.05 4.09
C ASN A 42 32.74 -7.31 5.20
N TYR A 43 31.80 -6.43 4.83
CA TYR A 43 31.04 -5.59 5.77
C TYR A 43 29.63 -6.12 6.05
N TYR A 44 29.18 -7.12 5.31
CA TYR A 44 27.87 -7.73 5.50
C TYR A 44 27.91 -9.23 5.20
N ARG A 45 27.03 -10.00 5.84
CA ARG A 45 26.87 -11.43 5.60
C ARG A 45 25.45 -11.73 5.17
N GLN A 46 25.31 -12.46 4.07
CA GLN A 46 24.06 -13.08 3.68
C GLN A 46 23.84 -14.34 4.53
N ILE A 47 22.73 -14.41 5.23
CA ILE A 47 22.37 -15.48 6.17
C ILE A 47 21.43 -16.48 5.52
N ASP A 48 20.57 -15.96 4.66
CA ASP A 48 19.56 -16.76 4.00
C ASP A 48 19.31 -16.23 2.59
N TYR A 49 18.84 -17.13 1.75
CA TYR A 49 18.49 -16.84 0.37
C TYR A 49 17.38 -17.77 -0.08
N GLU A 50 16.25 -17.18 -0.41
CA GLU A 50 15.10 -17.89 -0.95
C GLU A 50 14.78 -17.38 -2.36
N THR A 51 14.42 -18.30 -3.25
CA THR A 51 13.97 -17.98 -4.60
C THR A 51 12.57 -18.53 -4.81
N ASP A 52 11.69 -17.66 -5.31
CA ASP A 52 10.30 -17.97 -5.62
C ASP A 52 10.06 -17.67 -7.09
N TYR A 53 9.69 -18.70 -7.85
CA TYR A 53 9.37 -18.57 -9.27
C TYR A 53 7.88 -18.77 -9.50
N SER A 54 7.28 -17.83 -10.25
CA SER A 54 5.93 -17.99 -10.79
C SER A 54 5.95 -18.07 -12.31
N SER A 55 5.76 -19.27 -12.84
CA SER A 55 5.62 -19.51 -14.28
C SER A 55 4.41 -18.79 -14.88
N LYS A 56 3.31 -18.75 -14.12
CA LYS A 56 2.05 -18.09 -14.51
C LYS A 56 2.22 -16.58 -14.71
N PHE A 57 2.97 -15.94 -13.82
CA PHE A 57 3.17 -14.49 -13.83
C PHE A 57 4.51 -14.09 -14.42
N LYS A 58 5.30 -15.03 -14.97
CA LYS A 58 6.66 -14.77 -15.48
C LYS A 58 7.44 -13.87 -14.52
N MET A 59 7.35 -14.24 -13.25
CA MET A 59 7.86 -13.46 -12.14
C MET A 59 8.90 -14.30 -11.40
N MET A 60 10.04 -13.67 -11.13
CA MET A 60 11.05 -14.20 -10.23
C MET A 60 11.09 -13.30 -9.01
N LYS A 61 11.10 -13.89 -7.82
CA LYS A 61 11.32 -13.16 -6.59
C LYS A 61 12.48 -13.83 -5.87
N THR A 62 13.44 -13.03 -5.42
CA THR A 62 14.51 -13.50 -4.55
C THR A 62 14.43 -12.73 -3.25
N THR A 63 14.60 -13.43 -2.13
CA THR A 63 14.60 -12.85 -0.79
C THR A 63 15.94 -13.15 -0.15
N GLY A 64 16.79 -12.13 -0.02
CA GLY A 64 18.04 -12.24 0.71
C GLY A 64 17.87 -11.74 2.13
N LYS A 65 18.36 -12.50 3.11
CA LYS A 65 18.46 -12.06 4.51
C LYS A 65 19.90 -11.70 4.81
N PHE A 66 20.14 -10.52 5.35
CA PHE A 66 21.47 -9.96 5.56
C PHE A 66 21.65 -9.46 6.98
N ILE A 67 22.88 -9.53 7.48
CA ILE A 67 23.35 -8.78 8.66
C ILE A 67 24.53 -7.93 8.20
N ILE A 68 24.51 -6.63 8.53
CA ILE A 68 25.68 -5.75 8.38
C ILE A 68 26.57 -5.95 9.61
N GLU A 69 27.80 -6.40 9.40
CA GLU A 69 28.75 -6.73 10.47
C GLU A 69 29.63 -5.53 10.83
N LYS A 70 29.94 -4.66 9.86
CA LYS A 70 30.75 -3.43 10.02
C LYS A 70 30.23 -2.35 9.09
N ILE A 71 30.49 -1.07 9.41
CA ILE A 71 30.15 0.06 8.52
C ILE A 71 31.41 0.50 7.75
N PRO A 72 31.40 0.55 6.41
CA PRO A 72 32.48 1.16 5.63
C PRO A 72 32.37 2.70 5.65
N GLY A 73 33.41 3.39 5.17
CA GLY A 73 33.40 4.85 5.07
C GLY A 73 32.30 5.42 4.17
N ASN A 74 31.78 4.61 3.22
CA ASN A 74 30.62 4.93 2.40
C ASN A 74 29.54 3.82 2.50
N PRO A 75 28.63 3.89 3.46
CA PRO A 75 27.63 2.85 3.65
C PRO A 75 26.37 3.01 2.79
N GLU A 76 26.19 4.12 2.08
CA GLU A 76 25.24 4.17 0.97
C GLU A 76 25.70 3.22 -0.14
N GLU A 77 27.00 3.22 -0.43
CA GLU A 77 27.63 2.31 -1.38
C GLU A 77 27.53 0.84 -0.93
N LEU A 78 27.60 0.58 0.38
CA LEU A 78 27.32 -0.75 0.93
C LEU A 78 25.88 -1.20 0.65
N LEU A 79 24.88 -0.36 0.94
CA LEU A 79 23.48 -0.69 0.70
C LEU A 79 23.20 -0.83 -0.80
N ARG A 80 23.78 0.05 -1.61
CA ARG A 80 23.77 -0.03 -3.08
C ARG A 80 24.29 -1.38 -3.55
N GLU A 81 25.43 -1.84 -3.02
CA GLU A 81 26.00 -3.13 -3.37
C GLU A 81 25.11 -4.30 -2.95
N ILE A 82 24.52 -4.27 -1.75
CA ILE A 82 23.61 -5.33 -1.29
C ILE A 82 22.36 -5.38 -2.19
N ILE A 83 21.79 -4.22 -2.56
CA ILE A 83 20.64 -4.13 -3.45
C ILE A 83 21.00 -4.58 -4.86
N GLN A 84 22.14 -4.13 -5.39
CA GLN A 84 22.66 -4.53 -6.70
C GLN A 84 22.89 -6.05 -6.73
N GLN A 85 23.51 -6.61 -5.69
CA GLN A 85 23.72 -8.05 -5.59
C GLN A 85 22.40 -8.82 -5.58
N CYS A 86 21.38 -8.34 -4.86
CA CYS A 86 20.06 -8.94 -4.90
C CYS A 86 19.46 -8.86 -6.30
N MET A 87 19.59 -7.70 -6.97
CA MET A 87 19.04 -7.41 -8.28
C MET A 87 19.67 -8.30 -9.36
N ASP A 88 21.00 -8.36 -9.39
CA ASP A 88 21.77 -9.18 -10.32
C ASP A 88 21.40 -10.65 -10.15
N LYS A 89 21.31 -11.13 -8.91
CA LYS A 89 20.86 -12.49 -8.61
C LYS A 89 19.42 -12.74 -9.07
N THR A 90 18.48 -11.82 -8.83
CA THR A 90 17.09 -11.98 -9.31
C THR A 90 17.03 -12.02 -10.83
N ILE A 91 17.82 -11.18 -11.52
CA ILE A 91 17.89 -11.10 -12.98
C ILE A 91 18.51 -12.38 -13.55
N GLU A 92 19.59 -12.88 -12.95
CA GLU A 92 20.25 -14.13 -13.34
C GLU A 92 19.28 -15.33 -13.16
N GLU A 93 18.63 -15.44 -11.99
CA GLU A 93 17.63 -16.48 -11.73
C GLU A 93 16.43 -16.38 -12.69
N ALA A 94 15.97 -15.16 -13.00
CA ALA A 94 14.92 -14.93 -13.99
C ALA A 94 15.32 -15.44 -15.37
N LYS A 95 16.53 -15.09 -15.84
CA LYS A 95 17.09 -15.55 -17.12
C LYS A 95 17.25 -17.08 -17.16
N ASN A 96 17.70 -17.69 -16.06
CA ASN A 96 17.80 -19.15 -15.92
C ASN A 96 16.43 -19.86 -16.03
N LYS A 97 15.34 -19.14 -15.72
CA LYS A 97 13.95 -19.61 -15.91
C LYS A 97 13.30 -19.12 -17.20
N SER A 98 14.10 -18.58 -18.13
CA SER A 98 13.64 -18.01 -19.41
C SER A 98 12.59 -16.90 -19.24
N ILE A 99 12.75 -16.08 -18.20
CA ILE A 99 12.04 -14.82 -18.02
C ILE A 99 13.00 -13.69 -18.40
N GLU A 100 12.59 -12.84 -19.35
CA GLU A 100 13.30 -11.59 -19.63
C GLU A 100 12.85 -10.53 -18.61
N PRO A 101 13.67 -10.08 -17.66
CA PRO A 101 13.22 -9.18 -16.61
C PRO A 101 13.11 -7.73 -17.14
N GLU A 102 11.89 -7.22 -17.28
CA GLU A 102 11.60 -5.88 -17.80
C GLU A 102 11.21 -4.88 -16.71
N CYS A 103 10.63 -5.38 -15.62
CA CYS A 103 10.20 -4.57 -14.49
C CYS A 103 10.69 -5.14 -13.18
N MET A 104 10.88 -4.28 -12.18
CA MET A 104 11.34 -4.62 -10.85
C MET A 104 10.52 -3.90 -9.78
N GLY A 105 10.25 -4.60 -8.68
CA GLY A 105 9.90 -3.99 -7.40
C GLY A 105 10.79 -4.53 -6.28
N ALA A 106 10.76 -3.86 -5.13
CA ALA A 106 11.54 -4.28 -3.97
C ALA A 106 10.75 -4.10 -2.67
N LEU A 107 11.05 -4.93 -1.68
CA LEU A 107 10.52 -4.84 -0.33
C LEU A 107 11.69 -5.03 0.64
N ILE A 108 11.90 -4.04 1.51
CA ILE A 108 12.93 -4.12 2.56
C ILE A 108 12.21 -4.19 3.91
N SER A 109 12.47 -5.26 4.64
CA SER A 109 11.82 -5.54 5.93
C SER A 109 12.88 -5.76 7.01
N SER A 110 12.61 -5.27 8.21
CA SER A 110 13.41 -5.54 9.40
C SER A 110 12.51 -5.43 10.62
N GLN A 111 12.81 -6.19 11.67
CA GLN A 111 12.09 -6.06 12.95
C GLN A 111 12.28 -4.69 13.59
N LEU A 112 13.27 -3.92 13.13
CA LEU A 112 13.55 -2.56 13.59
C LEU A 112 12.78 -1.49 12.82
N LEU A 113 12.16 -1.87 11.69
CA LEU A 113 11.31 -0.97 10.93
C LEU A 113 9.86 -1.10 11.43
N ASP A 114 9.24 0.03 11.80
CA ASP A 114 7.82 0.04 12.18
C ASP A 114 6.90 -0.39 11.01
N ASN A 115 7.35 -0.21 9.77
CA ASN A 115 6.68 -0.69 8.55
C ASN A 115 7.74 -1.01 7.49
N ASP A 116 7.48 -2.03 6.67
CA ASP A 116 8.34 -2.39 5.55
C ASP A 116 8.45 -1.26 4.52
N ILE A 117 9.64 -1.12 3.93
CA ILE A 117 9.89 -0.17 2.85
C ILE A 117 9.51 -0.86 1.55
N TRP A 118 8.33 -0.53 1.04
CA TRP A 118 7.82 -1.06 -0.22
C TRP A 118 8.13 -0.15 -1.39
N ILE A 119 8.64 -0.76 -2.46
CA ILE A 119 8.98 -0.12 -3.72
C ILE A 119 8.14 -0.79 -4.80
N PRO A 120 7.22 -0.04 -5.43
CA PRO A 120 6.30 -0.60 -6.41
C PRO A 120 7.04 -1.12 -7.65
N ILE A 121 6.42 -2.07 -8.35
CA ILE A 121 6.96 -2.60 -9.60
C ILE A 121 7.00 -1.49 -10.67
N ARG A 122 8.17 -1.20 -11.21
CA ARG A 122 8.42 -0.23 -12.29
C ARG A 122 9.34 -0.81 -13.35
N LYS A 123 9.46 -0.18 -14.51
CA LYS A 123 10.45 -0.58 -15.52
C LYS A 123 11.85 -0.51 -14.94
N ILE A 124 12.70 -1.44 -15.35
CA ILE A 124 14.12 -1.41 -15.02
C ILE A 124 14.76 -0.35 -15.93
N GLU A 125 15.18 0.75 -15.33
CA GLU A 125 15.91 1.87 -15.93
C GLU A 125 17.33 1.95 -15.31
N GLU A 126 18.25 2.71 -15.92
CA GLU A 126 19.64 2.79 -15.46
C GLU A 126 19.78 3.31 -14.02
N ASP A 127 18.83 4.12 -13.55
CA ASP A 127 18.78 4.74 -12.22
C ASP A 127 17.91 3.96 -11.21
N THR A 128 17.50 2.73 -11.52
CA THR A 128 16.56 1.95 -10.68
C THR A 128 17.05 1.81 -9.23
N ILE A 129 18.36 1.59 -9.05
CA ILE A 129 18.96 1.43 -7.72
C ILE A 129 19.03 2.76 -6.98
N ASP A 130 19.37 3.84 -7.67
CA ASP A 130 19.33 5.20 -7.11
C ASP A 130 17.92 5.56 -6.64
N ASN A 131 16.91 5.23 -7.43
CA ASN A 131 15.50 5.43 -7.07
C ASN A 131 15.09 4.60 -5.84
N ILE A 132 15.58 3.36 -5.74
CA ILE A 132 15.37 2.50 -4.56
C ILE A 132 16.03 3.12 -3.31
N LEU A 133 17.28 3.57 -3.44
CA LEU A 133 18.05 4.18 -2.36
C LEU A 133 17.43 5.51 -1.90
N ASN A 134 17.02 6.37 -2.83
CA ASN A 134 16.33 7.62 -2.53
C ASN A 134 15.04 7.38 -1.74
N ARG A 135 14.25 6.36 -2.11
CA ARG A 135 13.04 6.00 -1.37
C ARG A 135 13.36 5.47 0.03
N PHE A 136 14.44 4.70 0.15
CA PHE A 136 14.94 4.23 1.44
C PHE A 136 15.37 5.40 2.34
N GLN A 137 16.09 6.38 1.79
CA GLN A 137 16.52 7.61 2.48
C GLN A 137 15.34 8.49 2.94
N LEU A 138 14.29 8.63 2.13
CA LEU A 138 13.11 9.41 2.51
C LEU A 138 12.36 8.76 3.70
N VAL A 139 12.22 7.44 3.69
CA VAL A 139 11.56 6.72 4.79
C VAL A 139 12.41 6.77 6.06
N ALA A 140 13.73 6.66 5.92
CA ALA A 140 14.70 6.80 6.99
C ALA A 140 14.63 8.15 7.72
N GLN A 141 14.54 9.25 6.97
CA GLN A 141 14.51 10.61 7.53
C GLN A 141 13.23 10.90 8.32
N SER A 142 12.13 10.22 8.02
CA SER A 142 10.82 10.42 8.68
C SER A 142 10.68 9.74 10.05
N LYS A 143 11.64 8.89 10.47
CA LYS A 143 11.52 8.02 11.66
C LYS A 143 12.76 8.10 12.57
N ILE A 144 12.96 9.27 13.17
CA ILE A 144 14.18 9.70 13.88
C ILE A 144 14.48 8.91 15.19
N GLU A 145 13.57 8.09 15.71
CA GLU A 145 13.66 7.62 17.10
C GLU A 145 13.99 6.13 17.36
N LYS A 146 14.20 5.27 16.34
CA LYS A 146 14.32 3.81 16.56
C LYS A 146 15.40 3.08 15.72
N GLY A 147 16.52 2.73 16.38
CA GLY A 147 17.28 1.47 16.20
C GLY A 147 18.11 1.22 14.92
N SER A 148 19.29 0.60 15.07
CA SER A 148 20.29 0.32 14.00
C SER A 148 20.14 -1.04 13.32
N LEU A 149 20.22 -1.09 11.98
CA LEU A 149 20.31 -2.35 11.21
C LEU A 149 21.65 -3.10 11.41
N ILE A 150 22.64 -2.49 12.07
CA ILE A 150 23.95 -3.10 12.31
C ILE A 150 23.82 -4.25 13.32
N GLY A 151 24.40 -5.40 12.98
CA GLY A 151 24.33 -6.60 13.80
C GLY A 151 22.92 -7.21 13.90
N GLN A 152 21.93 -6.70 13.16
CA GLN A 152 20.55 -7.15 13.19
C GLN A 152 20.10 -7.59 11.79
N PRO A 153 19.34 -8.70 11.70
CA PRO A 153 18.93 -9.22 10.41
C PRO A 153 17.87 -8.32 9.75
N PHE A 154 18.03 -8.10 8.46
CA PHE A 154 17.01 -7.50 7.60
C PHE A 154 16.90 -8.31 6.31
N THR A 155 15.77 -8.16 5.62
CA THR A 155 15.50 -8.87 4.38
C THR A 155 15.30 -7.87 3.25
N ILE A 156 15.91 -8.16 2.11
CA ILE A 156 15.59 -7.51 0.84
C ILE A 156 14.95 -8.56 -0.06
N ALA A 157 13.69 -8.33 -0.41
CA ALA A 157 13.00 -9.10 -1.43
C ALA A 157 12.95 -8.28 -2.72
N ILE A 158 13.59 -8.78 -3.78
CA ILE A 158 13.49 -8.19 -5.12
C ILE A 158 12.63 -9.09 -5.97
N GLN A 159 11.71 -8.48 -6.71
CA GLN A 159 10.86 -9.17 -7.67
C GLN A 159 11.08 -8.60 -9.05
N THR A 160 11.34 -9.45 -10.03
CA THR A 160 11.38 -9.09 -11.45
C THR A 160 10.21 -9.69 -12.21
N LEU A 161 9.79 -9.00 -13.26
CA LEU A 161 8.65 -9.38 -14.08
C LEU A 161 9.00 -9.26 -15.57
N GLY A 162 8.79 -10.34 -16.33
CA GLY A 162 8.94 -10.32 -17.78
C GLY A 162 7.63 -10.04 -18.49
N ILE A 163 7.32 -8.75 -18.67
CA ILE A 163 6.03 -8.28 -19.19
C ILE A 163 5.78 -8.75 -20.62
N SER A 164 6.78 -8.73 -21.48
CA SER A 164 6.72 -9.21 -22.88
C SER A 164 6.50 -10.71 -22.97
N SER A 165 6.97 -11.46 -21.96
CA SER A 165 6.93 -12.92 -21.89
C SER A 165 5.66 -13.45 -21.22
N LEU A 166 4.89 -12.58 -20.54
CA LEU A 166 3.57 -12.90 -20.05
C LEU A 166 2.68 -13.28 -21.25
N PRO A 167 1.85 -14.34 -21.15
CA PRO A 167 0.87 -14.62 -22.18
C PRO A 167 0.08 -13.33 -22.47
N ARG A 168 0.04 -12.91 -23.75
CA ARG A 168 -0.61 -11.65 -24.18
C ARG A 168 -2.09 -11.55 -23.82
N THR A 169 -2.67 -12.56 -23.19
CA THR A 169 -3.91 -12.45 -22.42
C THR A 169 -3.67 -11.78 -21.06
N LYS A 170 -3.53 -10.45 -21.09
CA LYS A 170 -3.94 -9.43 -20.07
C LYS A 170 -3.17 -8.10 -20.15
N SER A 171 -2.65 -7.70 -21.32
CA SER A 171 -2.55 -6.26 -21.62
C SER A 171 -3.94 -5.78 -22.02
N ILE A 172 -4.45 -4.70 -21.43
CA ILE A 172 -5.67 -4.03 -21.90
C ILE A 172 -5.35 -3.39 -23.25
N ARG A 173 -5.42 -4.16 -24.34
CA ARG A 173 -5.40 -3.67 -25.72
C ARG A 173 -6.38 -4.50 -26.56
N GLY A 174 -7.27 -3.77 -27.22
CA GLY A 174 -8.47 -4.30 -27.85
C GLY A 174 -8.21 -5.14 -29.09
N ARG A 175 -8.87 -6.29 -29.12
CA ARG A 175 -9.52 -6.81 -30.32
C ARG A 175 -10.80 -7.48 -29.84
N ALA A 176 -11.91 -7.24 -30.54
CA ALA A 176 -13.16 -7.95 -30.28
C ALA A 176 -12.92 -9.46 -30.46
N PRO A 177 -13.29 -10.31 -29.49
CA PRO A 177 -14.25 -11.35 -29.86
C PRO A 177 -15.19 -11.82 -28.74
N GLN A 178 -16.38 -12.18 -29.22
CA GLN A 178 -17.27 -13.27 -28.84
C GLN A 178 -17.48 -13.58 -27.35
N ALA A 179 -18.74 -13.35 -26.96
CA ALA A 179 -19.35 -13.74 -25.70
C ALA A 179 -18.93 -15.13 -25.21
N THR A 180 -18.49 -15.22 -23.96
CA THR A 180 -18.79 -16.34 -23.04
C THR A 180 -18.53 -15.93 -21.59
N THR A 181 -19.57 -15.33 -20.99
CA THR A 181 -20.04 -15.51 -19.61
C THR A 181 -19.05 -15.76 -18.46
N SER A 182 -18.64 -14.67 -17.80
CA SER A 182 -18.74 -14.53 -16.34
C SER A 182 -19.55 -13.26 -16.06
N ASN A 183 -20.80 -13.43 -15.62
CA ASN A 183 -21.79 -12.37 -15.48
C ASN A 183 -21.43 -11.40 -14.32
N LEU A 184 -20.47 -10.51 -14.53
CA LEU A 184 -20.31 -9.29 -13.72
C LEU A 184 -21.37 -8.23 -14.08
N GLU A 185 -22.09 -8.41 -15.19
CA GLU A 185 -23.19 -7.56 -15.66
C GLU A 185 -24.54 -7.90 -15.02
N ASN A 186 -24.57 -8.30 -13.74
CA ASN A 186 -25.86 -8.33 -13.03
C ASN A 186 -26.29 -6.88 -12.79
N SER A 187 -27.02 -6.31 -13.76
CA SER A 187 -27.43 -4.89 -13.80
C SER A 187 -28.08 -4.39 -12.50
N SER A 188 -28.69 -5.27 -11.73
CA SER A 188 -29.29 -4.99 -10.43
C SER A 188 -28.28 -4.51 -9.37
N CYS A 189 -27.02 -4.94 -9.48
CA CYS A 189 -25.95 -4.66 -8.53
C CYS A 189 -25.20 -3.35 -8.85
N LEU A 190 -25.46 -2.75 -10.02
CA LEU A 190 -24.77 -1.54 -10.47
C LEU A 190 -25.64 -0.29 -10.28
N ILE A 191 -24.98 0.83 -10.07
CA ILE A 191 -25.47 2.19 -10.30
C ILE A 191 -24.96 2.55 -11.70
N LYS A 192 -25.79 2.29 -12.70
CA LYS A 192 -25.41 2.56 -14.08
C LYS A 192 -25.24 4.05 -14.30
N ILE A 193 -24.06 4.43 -14.76
CA ILE A 193 -23.74 5.79 -15.17
C ILE A 193 -24.05 5.91 -16.65
N ASP A 194 -24.66 7.03 -17.00
CA ASP A 194 -25.04 7.33 -18.36
C ASP A 194 -24.97 8.85 -18.47
N ASN A 195 -23.85 9.31 -19.03
CA ASN A 195 -23.47 10.71 -19.11
C ASN A 195 -22.97 11.00 -20.52
N PRO A 196 -23.25 12.20 -21.07
CA PRO A 196 -22.93 12.52 -22.46
C PRO A 196 -21.46 12.93 -22.69
N ASN A 197 -20.64 12.98 -21.65
CA ASN A 197 -19.28 13.53 -21.67
C ASN A 197 -18.24 12.52 -21.14
N ASN A 198 -16.96 12.91 -21.12
CA ASN A 198 -15.87 12.06 -20.65
C ASN A 198 -15.71 12.03 -19.11
N LEU A 199 -16.67 12.58 -18.36
CA LEU A 199 -16.60 12.73 -16.90
C LEU A 199 -17.15 11.53 -16.13
N CYS A 200 -17.29 10.36 -16.76
CA CYS A 200 -17.96 9.20 -16.15
C CYS A 200 -17.34 8.77 -14.81
N LEU A 201 -16.04 8.95 -14.61
CA LEU A 201 -15.37 8.76 -13.31
C LEU A 201 -16.01 9.60 -12.20
N PHE A 202 -16.20 10.91 -12.43
CA PHE A 202 -16.74 11.83 -11.45
C PHE A 202 -18.24 11.61 -11.21
N TYR A 203 -18.99 11.26 -12.25
CA TYR A 203 -20.37 10.80 -12.08
C TYR A 203 -20.42 9.55 -11.20
N ALA A 204 -19.60 8.54 -11.49
CA ALA A 204 -19.56 7.30 -10.72
C ALA A 204 -19.21 7.58 -9.25
N LEU A 205 -18.20 8.41 -9.01
CA LEU A 205 -17.77 8.85 -7.68
C LEU A 205 -18.90 9.57 -6.93
N GLU A 206 -19.44 10.65 -7.49
CA GLU A 206 -20.40 11.51 -6.79
C GLU A 206 -21.75 10.83 -6.56
N ILE A 207 -22.23 10.07 -7.55
CA ILE A 207 -23.48 9.31 -7.42
C ILE A 207 -23.32 8.15 -6.42
N ALA A 208 -22.19 7.43 -6.45
CA ALA A 208 -21.91 6.38 -5.46
C ALA A 208 -21.80 6.97 -4.05
N ARG A 209 -21.14 8.13 -3.90
CA ARG A 209 -21.07 8.85 -2.62
C ARG A 209 -22.47 9.12 -2.07
N LYS A 210 -23.34 9.78 -2.84
CA LYS A 210 -24.73 10.07 -2.42
C LYS A 210 -25.52 8.81 -2.08
N TYR A 211 -25.26 7.70 -2.78
CA TYR A 211 -25.87 6.41 -2.47
C TYR A 211 -25.42 5.87 -1.10
N PHE A 212 -24.11 5.85 -0.83
CA PHE A 212 -23.55 5.26 0.39
C PHE A 212 -23.70 6.14 1.63
N THR A 213 -23.64 7.48 1.48
CA THR A 213 -23.88 8.43 2.58
C THR A 213 -25.36 8.60 2.89
N LYS A 214 -26.26 8.13 2.00
CA LYS A 214 -27.71 8.34 2.05
C LYS A 214 -28.07 9.83 2.13
N GLU A 215 -27.29 10.70 1.49
CA GLU A 215 -27.52 12.15 1.46
C GLU A 215 -28.91 12.52 0.97
N LEU A 216 -29.45 11.75 0.02
CA LEU A 216 -30.79 11.98 -0.54
C LEU A 216 -31.91 11.39 0.35
N GLY A 217 -31.58 10.77 1.47
CA GLY A 217 -32.52 10.15 2.40
C GLY A 217 -33.18 8.90 1.83
N ALA A 218 -34.49 8.95 1.60
CA ALA A 218 -35.28 7.80 1.17
C ALA A 218 -34.88 7.29 -0.22
N ARG A 219 -35.01 5.97 -0.45
CA ARG A 219 -34.62 5.31 -1.70
C ARG A 219 -35.27 5.93 -2.95
N TRP A 220 -36.53 6.39 -2.84
CA TRP A 220 -37.23 7.00 -3.95
C TRP A 220 -36.62 8.34 -4.40
N ASN A 221 -36.01 9.10 -3.49
CA ASN A 221 -35.25 10.31 -3.83
C ASN A 221 -34.02 9.99 -4.67
N PHE A 222 -33.32 8.91 -4.33
CA PHE A 222 -32.19 8.43 -5.13
C PHE A 222 -32.64 8.01 -6.54
N THR A 223 -33.76 7.28 -6.66
CA THR A 223 -34.33 6.94 -7.97
C THR A 223 -34.69 8.19 -8.79
N ARG A 224 -35.34 9.19 -8.18
CA ARG A 224 -35.67 10.47 -8.83
C ARG A 224 -34.40 11.23 -9.24
N TYR A 225 -33.37 11.19 -8.41
CA TYR A 225 -32.06 11.77 -8.72
C TYR A 225 -31.42 11.08 -9.92
N MET A 226 -31.45 9.74 -10.00
CA MET A 226 -30.93 8.98 -11.15
C MET A 226 -31.62 9.32 -12.48
N GLN A 227 -32.86 9.80 -12.43
CA GLN A 227 -33.62 10.26 -13.61
C GLN A 227 -33.31 11.72 -13.97
N ASN A 228 -32.73 12.51 -13.06
CA ASN A 228 -32.45 13.92 -13.27
C ASN A 228 -30.99 14.14 -13.70
N LYS A 229 -30.74 14.01 -15.02
CA LYS A 229 -29.40 14.19 -15.62
C LYS A 229 -28.83 15.59 -15.40
N LYS A 230 -29.68 16.62 -15.43
CA LYS A 230 -29.26 18.01 -15.19
C LYS A 230 -28.68 18.17 -13.78
N ARG A 231 -29.37 17.65 -12.76
CA ARG A 231 -28.89 17.71 -11.38
C ARG A 231 -27.60 16.92 -11.16
N GLN A 232 -27.49 15.73 -11.77
CA GLN A 232 -26.24 14.95 -11.72
C GLN A 232 -25.07 15.72 -12.31
N MET A 233 -25.31 16.40 -13.44
CA MET A 233 -24.31 17.22 -14.10
C MET A 233 -23.90 18.43 -13.26
N GLU A 234 -24.86 19.13 -12.65
CA GLU A 234 -24.61 20.25 -11.74
C GLU A 234 -23.77 19.80 -10.54
N ASP A 235 -24.13 18.69 -9.89
CA ASP A 235 -23.38 18.14 -8.74
C ASP A 235 -21.94 17.75 -9.13
N VAL A 236 -21.74 17.17 -10.33
CA VAL A 236 -20.40 16.83 -10.85
C VAL A 236 -19.57 18.08 -11.17
N PHE A 237 -20.17 19.10 -11.77
CA PHE A 237 -19.45 20.35 -12.04
C PHE A 237 -19.10 21.10 -10.75
N GLU A 238 -19.98 21.09 -9.75
CA GLU A 238 -19.68 21.63 -8.43
C GLU A 238 -18.48 20.88 -7.80
N LEU A 239 -18.47 19.55 -7.88
CA LEU A 239 -17.34 18.74 -7.42
C LEU A 239 -16.03 19.15 -8.12
N LEU A 240 -16.02 19.22 -9.45
CA LEU A 240 -14.82 19.56 -10.22
C LEU A 240 -14.31 20.96 -9.88
N ASN A 241 -15.22 21.94 -9.80
CA ASN A 241 -14.88 23.31 -9.45
C ASN A 241 -14.30 23.41 -8.03
N THR A 242 -14.94 22.76 -7.06
CA THR A 242 -14.54 22.87 -5.65
C THR A 242 -13.24 22.12 -5.38
N ALA A 243 -13.04 20.98 -6.05
CA ALA A 243 -11.81 20.19 -5.98
C ALA A 243 -10.69 20.74 -6.89
N ARG A 244 -10.93 21.85 -7.62
CA ARG A 244 -9.99 22.48 -8.56
C ARG A 244 -9.47 21.52 -9.64
N ILE A 245 -10.33 20.65 -10.13
CA ILE A 245 -10.01 19.70 -11.21
C ILE A 245 -10.31 20.35 -12.56
N PRO A 246 -9.34 20.37 -13.51
CA PRO A 246 -9.57 20.90 -14.85
C PRO A 246 -10.72 20.16 -15.56
N GLN A 247 -11.56 20.87 -16.30
CA GLN A 247 -12.75 20.27 -16.95
C GLN A 247 -12.56 19.97 -18.44
N ASN A 248 -11.43 20.36 -19.01
CA ASN A 248 -11.14 20.34 -20.43
C ASN A 248 -10.10 19.27 -20.82
N LEU A 249 -9.83 18.31 -19.94
CA LEU A 249 -8.96 17.18 -20.27
C LEU A 249 -9.69 16.20 -21.19
N LEU A 250 -8.93 15.53 -22.06
CA LEU A 250 -9.45 14.50 -22.96
C LEU A 250 -9.88 13.25 -22.20
N GLU A 251 -9.21 12.94 -21.10
CA GLU A 251 -9.48 11.79 -20.24
C GLU A 251 -9.09 12.08 -18.79
N TYR A 252 -9.63 11.27 -17.87
CA TYR A 252 -9.40 11.41 -16.44
C TYR A 252 -8.98 10.06 -15.86
N ASP A 253 -7.71 9.94 -15.48
CA ASP A 253 -7.19 8.73 -14.87
C ASP A 253 -7.54 8.61 -13.38
N ALA A 254 -7.86 7.39 -12.95
CA ALA A 254 -8.27 7.15 -11.57
C ALA A 254 -7.12 7.33 -10.56
N VAL A 255 -5.87 7.06 -10.94
CA VAL A 255 -4.69 7.22 -10.06
C VAL A 255 -4.43 8.69 -9.77
N GLU A 256 -4.72 9.58 -10.72
CA GLU A 256 -4.56 11.02 -10.57
C GLU A 256 -5.75 11.67 -9.84
N PHE A 257 -6.98 11.41 -10.29
CA PHE A 257 -8.13 12.22 -9.86
C PHE A 257 -8.88 11.67 -8.66
N VAL A 258 -8.85 10.36 -8.40
CA VAL A 258 -9.52 9.80 -7.22
C VAL A 258 -8.90 10.31 -5.92
N PRO A 259 -7.56 10.40 -5.76
CA PRO A 259 -6.97 11.00 -4.57
C PRO A 259 -7.51 12.38 -4.25
N THR A 260 -7.50 13.27 -5.25
CA THR A 260 -8.00 14.65 -5.13
C THR A 260 -9.45 14.71 -4.67
N VAL A 261 -10.32 13.87 -5.24
CA VAL A 261 -11.74 13.81 -4.86
C VAL A 261 -11.93 13.24 -3.45
N VAL A 262 -11.23 12.17 -3.11
CA VAL A 262 -11.35 11.50 -1.80
C VAL A 262 -10.83 12.39 -0.68
N ASP A 263 -9.71 13.07 -0.88
CA ASP A 263 -9.16 14.02 0.10
C ASP A 263 -10.09 15.21 0.29
N PHE A 264 -10.64 15.74 -0.81
CA PHE A 264 -11.66 16.78 -0.75
C PHE A 264 -12.87 16.34 0.09
N TRP A 265 -13.41 15.14 -0.15
CA TRP A 265 -14.55 14.64 0.61
C TRP A 265 -14.21 14.37 2.08
N ASN A 266 -13.06 13.78 2.37
CA ASN A 266 -12.62 13.54 3.74
C ASN A 266 -12.49 14.85 4.52
N ASN A 267 -12.05 15.94 3.86
CA ASN A 267 -12.04 17.26 4.48
C ASN A 267 -13.46 17.85 4.61
N LYS A 268 -14.27 17.82 3.55
CA LYS A 268 -15.62 18.42 3.51
C LYS A 268 -16.59 17.77 4.50
N TYR A 269 -16.47 16.46 4.72
CA TYR A 269 -17.43 15.69 5.53
C TYR A 269 -16.82 15.13 6.82
N ASN A 270 -15.65 15.63 7.23
CA ASN A 270 -14.99 15.18 8.46
C ASN A 270 -15.91 15.34 9.69
N ASP A 271 -16.62 16.48 9.77
CA ASP A 271 -17.51 16.80 10.89
C ASP A 271 -18.75 15.89 10.94
N ALA A 272 -19.15 15.33 9.79
CA ALA A 272 -20.20 14.31 9.70
C ALA A 272 -19.69 12.91 10.07
N GLY A 273 -18.39 12.77 10.36
CA GLY A 273 -17.74 11.51 10.71
C GLY A 273 -17.50 10.58 9.53
N PHE A 274 -17.64 11.05 8.28
CA PHE A 274 -17.40 10.22 7.11
C PHE A 274 -15.91 10.12 6.79
N LYS A 275 -15.45 8.89 6.59
CA LYS A 275 -14.11 8.56 6.13
C LYS A 275 -14.24 7.71 4.89
N PHE A 276 -13.97 8.30 3.73
CA PHE A 276 -14.12 7.66 2.44
C PHE A 276 -12.88 6.85 2.07
N LYS A 277 -13.11 5.68 1.49
CA LYS A 277 -12.11 4.93 0.72
C LYS A 277 -12.75 4.40 -0.55
N VAL A 278 -12.14 4.70 -1.68
CA VAL A 278 -12.60 4.27 -3.00
C VAL A 278 -11.97 2.92 -3.33
N PHE A 279 -12.78 2.03 -3.90
CA PHE A 279 -12.40 0.71 -4.39
C PHE A 279 -12.89 0.57 -5.84
N ILE A 280 -11.95 0.55 -6.79
CA ILE A 280 -12.26 0.39 -8.22
C ILE A 280 -12.00 -1.05 -8.62
N PHE A 281 -13.05 -1.76 -9.00
CA PHE A 281 -12.99 -3.10 -9.55
C PHE A 281 -12.88 -3.00 -11.07
N GLY A 282 -12.10 -3.87 -11.69
CA GLY A 282 -12.17 -4.06 -13.13
C GLY A 282 -13.01 -5.28 -13.50
N ASN A 283 -13.19 -5.50 -14.80
CA ASN A 283 -13.86 -6.71 -15.28
C ASN A 283 -13.22 -7.98 -14.72
N ASP A 284 -14.05 -8.92 -14.25
CA ASP A 284 -13.68 -10.21 -13.65
C ASP A 284 -12.68 -10.14 -12.47
N SER A 285 -12.60 -8.98 -11.80
CA SER A 285 -11.66 -8.79 -10.70
C SER A 285 -12.31 -9.14 -9.36
N GLU A 286 -11.75 -10.12 -8.64
CA GLU A 286 -12.19 -10.44 -7.28
C GLU A 286 -11.70 -9.42 -6.24
N LYS A 287 -10.64 -8.70 -6.57
CA LYS A 287 -10.05 -7.64 -5.75
C LYS A 287 -10.15 -6.30 -6.48
N PRO A 288 -10.12 -5.17 -5.77
CA PRO A 288 -10.03 -3.88 -6.42
C PRO A 288 -8.70 -3.81 -7.19
N LYS A 289 -8.73 -3.23 -8.40
CA LYS A 289 -7.52 -2.92 -9.16
C LYS A 289 -6.86 -1.63 -8.67
N PHE A 290 -7.64 -0.76 -8.04
CA PHE A 290 -7.18 0.48 -7.46
C PHE A 290 -7.96 0.76 -6.17
N THR A 291 -7.25 1.23 -5.14
CA THR A 291 -7.87 1.72 -3.91
C THR A 291 -7.19 3.01 -3.47
N TYR A 292 -7.96 3.91 -2.87
CA TYR A 292 -7.41 5.13 -2.27
C TYR A 292 -8.31 5.62 -1.14
N GLY A 293 -7.71 5.99 -0.01
CA GLY A 293 -8.38 6.55 1.16
C GLY A 293 -7.84 5.99 2.48
N ASN A 294 -8.39 6.46 3.59
CA ASN A 294 -7.93 6.10 4.94
C ASN A 294 -8.12 4.59 5.22
N GLU A 295 -7.17 3.92 5.87
CA GLU A 295 -7.33 2.52 6.27
C GLU A 295 -8.47 2.30 7.28
N ASN A 296 -8.75 3.31 8.11
CA ASN A 296 -9.87 3.33 9.05
C ASN A 296 -11.11 4.00 8.43
N PHE A 297 -11.34 3.81 7.13
CA PHE A 297 -12.52 4.31 6.43
C PHE A 297 -13.81 3.78 7.06
N ASN A 298 -14.95 4.43 6.81
CA ASN A 298 -16.27 3.89 7.14
C ASN A 298 -17.30 3.98 5.99
N ILE A 299 -16.96 4.70 4.92
CA ILE A 299 -17.74 4.75 3.69
C ILE A 299 -16.90 4.16 2.54
N PRO A 300 -17.09 2.87 2.19
CA PRO A 300 -16.50 2.29 0.99
C PRO A 300 -17.25 2.77 -0.24
N ILE A 301 -16.58 3.54 -1.10
CA ILE A 301 -17.10 3.95 -2.40
C ILE A 301 -16.66 2.92 -3.44
N THR A 302 -17.60 2.17 -3.99
CA THR A 302 -17.29 1.06 -4.89
C THR A 302 -17.67 1.37 -6.31
N ILE A 303 -16.69 1.26 -7.21
CA ILE A 303 -16.79 1.62 -8.62
C ILE A 303 -16.37 0.42 -9.47
N LEU A 304 -17.05 0.20 -10.59
CA LEU A 304 -16.69 -0.76 -11.62
C LEU A 304 -16.12 0.02 -12.81
N HIS A 305 -14.94 -0.38 -13.28
CA HIS A 305 -14.34 0.12 -14.51
C HIS A 305 -14.37 -0.97 -15.59
N THR A 306 -15.20 -0.76 -16.61
CA THR A 306 -15.41 -1.70 -17.73
C THR A 306 -15.57 -0.91 -19.02
N ASN A 307 -14.92 -1.35 -20.11
CA ASN A 307 -15.05 -0.76 -21.45
C ASN A 307 -14.82 0.77 -21.49
N ASN A 308 -13.80 1.24 -20.77
CA ASN A 308 -13.47 2.67 -20.64
C ASN A 308 -14.60 3.52 -20.04
N HIS A 309 -15.44 2.90 -19.21
CA HIS A 309 -16.56 3.52 -18.52
C HIS A 309 -16.55 3.16 -17.03
N PHE A 310 -16.94 4.11 -16.19
CA PHE A 310 -17.04 3.92 -14.75
C PHE A 310 -18.50 3.88 -14.32
N ASP A 311 -18.89 2.78 -13.67
CA ASP A 311 -20.18 2.59 -13.04
C ASP A 311 -20.03 2.55 -11.51
N GLY A 312 -21.07 2.95 -10.77
CA GLY A 312 -21.11 2.66 -9.34
C GLY A 312 -21.50 1.21 -9.08
N ILE A 313 -21.06 0.63 -7.96
CA ILE A 313 -21.49 -0.68 -7.50
C ILE A 313 -22.33 -0.47 -6.24
N LYS A 314 -23.55 -1.01 -6.20
CA LYS A 314 -24.43 -0.99 -5.01
C LYS A 314 -24.05 -2.08 -4.02
N ASN A 315 -23.73 -3.27 -4.53
CA ASN A 315 -23.41 -4.45 -3.73
C ASN A 315 -22.34 -5.30 -4.43
N VAL A 316 -21.10 -5.15 -3.98
CA VAL A 316 -19.93 -5.90 -4.50
C VAL A 316 -20.11 -7.41 -4.35
N GLY A 317 -20.68 -7.87 -3.23
CA GLY A 317 -20.94 -9.29 -3.02
C GLY A 317 -21.87 -9.89 -4.08
N GLY A 318 -22.89 -9.13 -4.50
CA GLY A 318 -23.83 -9.53 -5.55
C GLY A 318 -23.20 -9.73 -6.92
N MET A 319 -22.07 -9.07 -7.21
CA MET A 319 -21.29 -9.28 -8.44
C MET A 319 -20.67 -10.67 -8.51
N PHE A 320 -20.45 -11.32 -7.36
CA PHE A 320 -19.85 -12.65 -7.26
C PHE A 320 -20.89 -13.76 -7.04
N GLY A 321 -22.17 -13.43 -7.09
CA GLY A 321 -23.28 -14.36 -6.99
C GLY A 321 -24.13 -14.21 -5.73
N LEU A 322 -25.23 -14.97 -5.69
CA LEU A 322 -26.20 -14.91 -4.61
C LEU A 322 -25.56 -15.32 -3.27
N ARG A 323 -25.86 -14.54 -2.23
CA ARG A 323 -25.39 -14.75 -0.84
C ARG A 323 -23.87 -14.62 -0.64
N VAL A 324 -23.12 -14.13 -1.65
CA VAL A 324 -21.74 -13.73 -1.46
C VAL A 324 -21.70 -12.34 -0.82
N LYS A 325 -20.84 -12.18 0.18
CA LYS A 325 -20.54 -10.91 0.83
C LYS A 325 -19.10 -10.53 0.51
N TYR A 326 -18.78 -9.25 0.66
CA TYR A 326 -17.43 -8.73 0.44
C TYR A 326 -16.94 -8.00 1.69
N CYS A 327 -15.70 -8.28 2.08
CA CYS A 327 -15.04 -7.54 3.15
C CYS A 327 -14.02 -6.60 2.54
N PHE A 328 -14.22 -5.29 2.71
CA PHE A 328 -13.35 -4.26 2.15
C PHE A 328 -12.00 -4.17 2.84
N THR A 329 -11.91 -4.37 4.15
CA THR A 329 -10.62 -4.37 4.87
C THR A 329 -9.78 -5.61 4.54
N CYS A 330 -10.42 -6.75 4.30
CA CYS A 330 -9.72 -7.98 3.91
C CYS A 330 -9.56 -8.14 2.39
N GLU A 331 -10.24 -7.29 1.60
CA GLU A 331 -10.38 -7.37 0.15
C GLU A 331 -10.67 -8.80 -0.34
N LYS A 332 -11.66 -9.45 0.30
CA LYS A 332 -12.03 -10.84 -0.04
C LYS A 332 -13.52 -11.07 0.05
N LYS A 333 -14.01 -11.91 -0.85
CA LYS A 333 -15.36 -12.45 -0.81
C LYS A 333 -15.50 -13.56 0.23
N PHE A 334 -16.66 -13.68 0.84
CA PHE A 334 -16.98 -14.72 1.81
C PHE A 334 -18.48 -15.03 1.79
N ARG A 335 -18.87 -16.23 2.24
CA ARG A 335 -20.29 -16.65 2.32
C ARG A 335 -20.82 -16.64 3.76
N LYS A 336 -20.03 -17.14 4.70
CA LYS A 336 -20.42 -17.26 6.11
C LYS A 336 -19.73 -16.17 6.93
N SER A 337 -20.52 -15.26 7.49
CA SER A 337 -20.00 -14.18 8.35
C SER A 337 -19.21 -14.72 9.54
N LYS A 338 -19.78 -15.67 10.31
CA LYS A 338 -19.11 -16.24 11.50
C LYS A 338 -17.68 -16.74 11.23
N GLU A 339 -17.46 -17.42 10.10
CA GLU A 339 -16.13 -17.94 9.75
C GLU A 339 -15.17 -16.82 9.32
N HIS A 340 -15.68 -15.83 8.58
CA HIS A 340 -14.90 -14.67 8.17
C HIS A 340 -14.49 -13.81 9.36
N ASP A 341 -15.45 -13.57 10.26
CA ASP A 341 -15.38 -12.65 11.38
C ASP A 341 -14.22 -12.99 12.32
N LEU A 342 -14.02 -14.28 12.61
CA LEU A 342 -12.91 -14.79 13.43
C LEU A 342 -11.52 -14.47 12.86
N ARG A 343 -11.42 -14.22 11.55
CA ARG A 343 -10.16 -13.99 10.82
C ARG A 343 -10.15 -12.64 10.09
N CYS A 344 -11.09 -11.75 10.42
CA CYS A 344 -11.22 -10.47 9.77
C CYS A 344 -10.10 -9.54 10.26
N LYS A 345 -9.46 -8.81 9.34
CA LYS A 345 -8.43 -7.81 9.69
C LYS A 345 -9.02 -6.66 10.55
N SER A 346 -10.29 -6.35 10.36
CA SER A 346 -11.03 -5.35 11.14
C SER A 346 -11.71 -5.94 12.38
N LEU A 347 -11.41 -7.19 12.77
CA LEU A 347 -11.83 -7.70 14.08
C LEU A 347 -11.02 -6.99 15.16
N CYS A 348 -11.71 -6.28 16.04
CA CYS A 348 -11.08 -5.82 17.27
C CYS A 348 -10.96 -6.98 18.26
N ARG A 349 -9.73 -7.40 18.58
CA ARG A 349 -9.47 -8.43 19.60
C ARG A 349 -9.87 -8.00 21.02
N PHE A 350 -10.04 -6.69 21.25
CA PHE A 350 -10.42 -6.15 22.56
C PHE A 350 -11.93 -6.18 22.79
N CYS A 351 -12.73 -5.65 21.85
CA CYS A 351 -14.20 -5.58 22.02
C CYS A 351 -14.98 -6.62 21.21
N GLY A 352 -14.30 -7.48 20.44
CA GLY A 352 -14.92 -8.51 19.60
C GLY A 352 -15.75 -7.98 18.43
N ARG A 353 -15.87 -6.65 18.27
CA ARG A 353 -16.62 -6.03 17.18
C ARG A 353 -15.79 -5.97 15.91
N ILE A 354 -16.47 -6.14 14.78
CA ILE A 354 -15.92 -5.99 13.44
C ILE A 354 -16.50 -4.74 12.83
N GLY A 355 -15.65 -3.94 12.20
CA GLY A 355 -16.09 -2.71 11.57
C GLY A 355 -14.96 -1.94 10.95
N SER A 356 -15.34 -0.90 10.25
CA SER A 356 -14.48 -0.07 9.44
C SER A 356 -13.62 0.88 10.32
N ASP A 357 -14.09 1.19 11.55
CA ASP A 357 -13.33 1.85 12.62
C ASP A 357 -12.68 0.87 13.62
N ARG A 358 -12.36 -0.36 13.18
CA ARG A 358 -11.75 -1.41 14.02
C ARG A 358 -10.50 -1.98 13.32
N PRO A 359 -9.47 -2.42 14.07
CA PRO A 359 -9.42 -2.61 15.52
C PRO A 359 -9.45 -1.30 16.32
N CYS A 360 -9.98 -1.35 17.56
CA CYS A 360 -9.89 -0.20 18.48
C CYS A 360 -8.42 0.26 18.60
N VAL A 361 -8.21 1.57 18.60
CA VAL A 361 -6.94 2.16 19.04
C VAL A 361 -6.83 1.95 20.55
N ALA A 362 -5.74 1.34 21.02
CA ALA A 362 -5.49 1.20 22.45
C ALA A 362 -5.10 2.58 23.02
N THR A 363 -5.94 3.15 23.88
CA THR A 363 -5.64 4.38 24.62
C THR A 363 -5.04 4.03 26.00
N GLY A 364 -4.13 4.87 26.49
CA GLY A 364 -3.22 4.56 27.61
C GLY A 364 -3.87 4.13 28.92
N ASP A 365 -5.13 4.50 29.17
CA ASP A 365 -5.85 4.18 30.41
C ASP A 365 -6.52 2.80 30.42
N PHE A 366 -6.41 2.04 29.32
CA PHE A 366 -7.17 0.80 29.17
C PHE A 366 -6.47 -0.43 29.78
N PHE A 367 -5.14 -0.42 29.88
CA PHE A 367 -4.40 -1.50 30.54
C PHE A 367 -4.52 -1.40 32.06
N LYS A 368 -5.65 -1.84 32.61
CA LYS A 368 -5.74 -2.06 34.06
C LYS A 368 -4.88 -3.27 34.40
N LYS A 369 -3.85 -3.04 35.20
CA LYS A 369 -3.10 -4.13 35.82
C LYS A 369 -4.05 -4.84 36.77
N CYS A 370 -4.26 -6.13 36.57
CA CYS A 370 -5.00 -6.95 37.52
C CYS A 370 -4.25 -6.95 38.86
N ASP A 371 -4.84 -6.41 39.91
CA ASP A 371 -4.18 -6.30 41.22
C ASP A 371 -3.85 -7.66 41.84
N GLU A 372 -4.57 -8.73 41.47
CA GLU A 372 -4.34 -10.09 41.97
C GLU A 372 -3.21 -10.83 41.27
N CYS A 373 -3.02 -10.62 39.96
CA CYS A 373 -2.03 -11.38 39.17
C CYS A 373 -0.95 -10.54 38.48
N GLY A 374 -1.01 -9.22 38.63
CA GLY A 374 -0.01 -8.27 38.11
C GLY A 374 0.05 -8.16 36.58
N LYS A 375 -0.88 -8.80 35.85
CA LYS A 375 -0.93 -8.76 34.38
C LYS A 375 -1.75 -7.56 33.90
N ASN A 376 -1.25 -6.88 32.87
CA ASN A 376 -2.00 -5.85 32.16
C ASN A 376 -3.15 -6.53 31.38
N ILE A 377 -4.40 -6.11 31.62
CA ILE A 377 -5.59 -6.57 30.89
C ILE A 377 -5.87 -5.62 29.74
#